data_AF-A0A543ACY6-F1
#
_entry.id   AF-A0A543ACY6-F1
#
_cell.length_a   1.000
_cell.length_b   1.000
_cell.length_c   1.000
_cell.angle_alpha   90.00
_cell.angle_beta   90.00
_cell.angle_gamma   90.00
#
_symmetry.space_group_name_H-M   'P 1'
#
loop_
_entity.id
_entity.type
_entity.pdbx_description
1 polymer ?
#
loop_
_entity_poly.entity_id
_entity_poly.type
_entity_poly.pdbx_seq_one_letter_code
_entity_poly.pdbx_strand_id
1 'polypeptide(L)'
;MRIRPPRVGRPRSESSNHSAGQGDPAPSQGISLATRLTQESRVLPDEASDIVAQLARILTAGHASGHVHGDVRPATIGFGPDGRVVFISAPAPRAGESLPYLAPERIERQRPGTASDIYALGAVFFELLVGRPPYAGRSPERIGSLVTVPGQIDGLVTAMLADEPVKRPKAEEVLAVLESGVDAPPKRIVAPSARTWRSGRFSPPVLGALMVLLLTGLVFGSWGALRAGEAASTMGRAEPLAEILPTSFALAFNLSVERDALRSSGRVSAEFLKVTNESIKAWTREVDGIEASDDPGLRRRTERTAAALERLSDFRVAARLGDRANADADVATYTNAVNGLFDLAAELPTFQDDDLARQARNLESIGPVSEVLGFERKIMATALRKGEISEKGISDLSAAQSSWTTHSESIYEDAAPPTRKALDSISGGSFAYGSYGVTSQRAVIRVLNARDVDDVVRQLKDGSAGVAVDQFWLADAATFVQDLKNVIVDAAQKLADDIDAKHSSAQNRLNGWRVLIVVSLVALAALGVATYRARRRSGEA
;
A
#
# COMPACT_ATOMS: atom_id res chain seq x y z
N MET A 1 79.73 28.98 -25.49
CA MET A 1 79.36 30.30 -26.05
C MET A 1 77.87 30.22 -26.38
N ARG A 2 76.88 30.81 -25.71
CA ARG A 2 76.76 31.84 -24.65
C ARG A 2 75.60 31.45 -23.71
N ILE A 3 75.87 31.52 -22.41
CA ILE A 3 75.08 32.16 -21.35
C ILE A 3 73.66 31.63 -21.02
N ARG A 4 73.54 31.01 -19.84
CA ARG A 4 72.38 31.08 -18.91
C ARG A 4 72.57 32.29 -17.99
N PRO A 5 71.53 33.02 -17.51
CA PRO A 5 71.06 32.87 -16.11
C PRO A 5 69.58 33.36 -15.88
N PRO A 6 69.04 33.53 -14.63
CA PRO A 6 69.27 32.85 -13.34
C PRO A 6 67.97 32.26 -12.69
N ARG A 7 68.13 31.68 -11.49
CA ARG A 7 67.17 31.01 -10.59
C ARG A 7 66.37 31.96 -9.66
N VAL A 8 65.40 31.34 -8.94
CA VAL A 8 64.87 31.60 -7.57
C VAL A 8 63.53 32.37 -7.55
N GLY A 9 62.45 31.95 -6.87
CA GLY A 9 62.23 30.89 -5.88
C GLY A 9 60.72 30.65 -5.60
N ARG A 10 60.41 29.64 -4.77
CA ARG A 10 59.07 29.42 -4.19
C ARG A 10 58.84 30.38 -3.01
N PRO A 11 57.58 30.76 -2.76
CA PRO A 11 56.93 30.31 -1.52
C PRO A 11 55.46 29.84 -1.70
N ARG A 12 54.90 29.39 -0.58
CA ARG A 12 53.66 28.64 -0.35
C ARG A 12 52.35 29.46 -0.43
N SER A 13 51.27 28.68 -0.60
CA SER A 13 49.94 28.74 0.02
C SER A 13 48.88 29.77 -0.41
N GLU A 14 47.65 29.22 -0.43
CA GLU A 14 46.32 29.81 -0.24
C GLU A 14 45.45 30.18 -1.46
N SER A 15 44.41 29.33 -1.60
CA SER A 15 43.02 29.59 -1.97
C SER A 15 42.64 30.89 -2.67
N SER A 16 42.02 30.75 -3.84
CA SER A 16 40.60 31.01 -4.10
C SER A 16 40.32 31.48 -5.53
N ASN A 17 39.25 30.90 -6.09
CA ASN A 17 38.36 31.43 -7.12
C ASN A 17 38.81 31.65 -8.59
N HIS A 18 38.30 30.71 -9.41
CA HIS A 18 37.36 30.91 -10.51
C HIS A 18 37.76 31.65 -11.80
N SER A 19 37.42 30.95 -12.90
CA SER A 19 37.24 31.37 -14.31
C SER A 19 38.52 31.55 -15.15
N ALA A 20 38.63 31.13 -16.41
CA ALA A 20 37.68 30.54 -17.35
C ALA A 20 38.49 29.82 -18.44
N GLY A 21 38.02 28.66 -18.88
CA GLY A 21 38.49 27.94 -20.07
C GLY A 21 37.27 27.43 -20.82
N GLN A 22 36.59 28.39 -21.45
CA GLN A 22 35.29 28.32 -22.09
C GLN A 22 35.38 27.51 -23.39
N GLY A 23 34.88 26.27 -23.38
CA GLY A 23 34.32 25.63 -24.56
C GLY A 23 32.85 26.03 -24.64
N ASP A 24 32.41 26.53 -25.79
CA ASP A 24 31.09 27.11 -26.01
C ASP A 24 29.94 26.26 -25.44
N PRO A 25 29.21 26.74 -24.41
CA PRO A 25 27.86 26.28 -24.17
C PRO A 25 26.94 27.19 -24.98
N ALA A 26 26.34 26.68 -26.06
CA ALA A 26 25.12 27.27 -26.58
C ALA A 26 23.98 26.79 -25.66
N PRO A 27 23.36 27.66 -24.85
CA PRO A 27 22.18 27.29 -24.09
C PRO A 27 21.00 27.45 -25.05
N SER A 28 20.40 26.34 -25.49
CA SER A 28 18.98 26.44 -25.83
C SER A 28 18.28 26.68 -24.49
N GLN A 29 17.97 27.95 -24.19
CA GLN A 29 17.16 28.37 -23.05
C GLN A 29 15.71 27.89 -23.24
N GLY A 30 15.55 26.58 -23.24
CA GLY A 30 14.28 25.89 -23.18
C GLY A 30 13.95 25.54 -21.74
N ILE A 31 12.71 25.75 -21.34
CA ILE A 31 12.19 25.21 -20.07
C ILE A 31 12.15 23.68 -20.22
N SER A 32 12.54 22.92 -19.19
CA SER A 32 12.42 21.45 -19.21
C SER A 32 10.96 21.04 -18.99
N LEU A 33 10.60 19.83 -19.40
CA LEU A 33 9.27 19.30 -19.14
C LEU A 33 8.97 19.21 -17.64
N ALA A 34 9.98 18.87 -16.82
CA ALA A 34 9.88 18.90 -15.36
C ALA A 34 9.48 20.29 -14.83
N THR A 35 10.14 21.35 -15.31
CA THR A 35 9.80 22.72 -14.91
C THR A 35 8.41 23.11 -15.41
N ARG A 36 8.04 22.70 -16.63
CA ARG A 36 6.71 22.97 -17.19
C ARG A 36 5.58 22.32 -16.37
N LEU A 37 5.73 21.05 -16.00
CA LEU A 37 4.76 20.31 -15.19
C LEU A 37 4.58 20.90 -13.78
N THR A 38 5.60 21.58 -13.23
CA THR A 38 5.46 22.30 -11.96
C THR A 38 4.73 23.63 -12.07
N GLN A 39 4.74 24.26 -13.26
CA GLN A 39 4.13 25.57 -13.50
C GLN A 39 2.70 25.47 -14.05
N GLU A 40 2.41 24.45 -14.86
CA GLU A 40 1.12 24.21 -15.48
C GLU A 40 0.48 22.94 -14.89
N SER A 41 -0.69 23.07 -14.26
CA SER A 41 -1.31 21.93 -13.56
C SER A 41 -1.91 20.85 -14.48
N ARG A 42 -2.09 21.12 -15.79
CA ARG A 42 -2.65 20.19 -16.79
C ARG A 42 -2.17 20.50 -18.20
N VAL A 43 -1.62 19.50 -18.90
CA VAL A 43 -1.36 19.55 -20.35
C VAL A 43 -2.58 18.96 -21.07
N LEU A 44 -3.05 19.61 -22.14
CA LEU A 44 -4.19 19.10 -22.91
C LEU A 44 -3.82 17.77 -23.59
N PRO A 45 -4.75 16.80 -23.74
CA PRO A 45 -4.45 15.50 -24.35
C PRO A 45 -3.82 15.58 -25.74
N ASP A 46 -4.25 16.53 -26.56
CA ASP A 46 -3.71 16.74 -27.91
C ASP A 46 -2.26 17.22 -27.85
N GLU A 47 -1.97 18.16 -26.94
CA GLU A 47 -0.61 18.65 -26.73
C GLU A 47 0.31 17.59 -26.12
N ALA A 48 -0.19 16.79 -25.18
CA ALA A 48 0.54 15.66 -24.63
C ALA A 48 0.88 14.63 -25.73
N SER A 49 -0.07 14.38 -26.64
CA SER A 49 0.12 13.49 -27.78
C SER A 49 1.17 14.03 -28.75
N ASP A 50 1.17 15.32 -29.04
CA ASP A 50 2.17 15.97 -29.90
C ASP A 50 3.58 15.89 -29.30
N ILE A 51 3.73 16.12 -28.00
CA ILE A 51 5.00 15.99 -27.28
C ILE A 51 5.53 14.56 -27.39
N VAL A 52 4.68 13.57 -27.10
CA VAL A 52 5.04 12.16 -27.12
C VAL A 52 5.33 11.66 -28.54
N ALA A 53 4.61 12.15 -29.54
CA ALA A 53 4.88 11.84 -30.94
C ALA A 53 6.27 12.34 -31.39
N GLN A 54 6.66 13.57 -31.01
CA GLN A 54 8.00 14.09 -31.31
C GLN A 54 9.10 13.25 -30.64
N LEU A 55 8.91 12.87 -29.37
CA LEU A 55 9.85 12.01 -28.63
C LEU A 55 9.92 10.59 -29.21
N ALA A 56 8.78 10.00 -29.56
CA ALA A 56 8.70 8.69 -30.21
C ALA A 56 9.46 8.70 -31.55
N ARG A 57 9.37 9.79 -32.33
CA ARG A 57 10.15 9.96 -33.57
C ARG A 57 11.66 9.95 -33.33
N ILE A 58 12.13 10.62 -32.27
CA ILE A 58 13.55 10.63 -31.88
C ILE A 58 13.99 9.22 -31.46
N LEU A 59 13.20 8.54 -30.62
CA LEU A 59 13.49 7.18 -30.19
C LEU A 59 13.48 6.18 -31.35
N THR A 60 12.56 6.29 -32.31
CA THR A 60 12.54 5.46 -33.52
C THR A 60 13.86 5.55 -34.28
N ALA A 61 14.37 6.76 -34.50
CA ALA A 61 15.65 6.96 -35.18
C ALA A 61 16.83 6.38 -34.37
N GLY A 62 16.86 6.60 -33.06
CA GLY A 62 17.88 6.05 -32.16
C GLY A 62 17.86 4.52 -32.12
N HIS A 63 16.69 3.93 -31.90
CA HIS A 63 16.48 2.49 -31.81
C HIS A 63 16.83 1.77 -33.11
N ALA A 64 16.53 2.36 -34.28
CA ALA A 64 16.93 1.81 -35.57
C ALA A 64 18.46 1.71 -35.76
N SER A 65 19.22 2.57 -35.06
CA SER A 65 20.69 2.54 -35.03
C SER A 65 21.27 1.70 -33.87
N GLY A 66 20.42 1.02 -33.09
CA GLY A 66 20.82 0.25 -31.91
C GLY A 66 21.16 1.09 -30.68
N HIS A 67 20.86 2.39 -30.69
CA HIS A 67 21.07 3.29 -29.56
C HIS A 67 19.85 3.28 -28.63
N VAL A 68 20.07 3.05 -27.33
CA VAL A 68 19.06 3.14 -26.27
C VAL A 68 19.31 4.42 -25.49
N HIS A 69 18.27 5.24 -25.28
CA HIS A 69 18.42 6.52 -24.58
C HIS A 69 18.72 6.33 -23.09
N GLY A 70 17.99 5.44 -22.41
CA GLY A 70 18.28 4.97 -21.06
C GLY A 70 17.88 5.92 -19.91
N ASP A 71 17.60 7.19 -20.20
CA ASP A 71 17.10 8.17 -19.21
C ASP A 71 15.98 9.07 -19.74
N VAL A 72 14.86 8.48 -20.18
CA VAL A 72 13.68 9.23 -20.64
C VAL A 72 12.84 9.66 -19.43
N ARG A 73 12.91 10.93 -19.03
CA ARG A 73 12.18 11.50 -17.88
C ARG A 73 11.90 13.00 -18.11
N PRO A 74 10.97 13.63 -17.38
CA PRO A 74 10.65 15.05 -17.61
C PRO A 74 11.86 16.00 -17.50
N ALA A 75 12.85 15.67 -16.65
CA ALA A 75 14.06 16.47 -16.51
C ALA A 75 14.98 16.41 -17.74
N THR A 76 14.92 15.34 -18.54
CA THR A 76 15.73 15.14 -19.75
C THR A 76 15.01 15.53 -21.03
N ILE A 77 13.81 16.11 -20.93
CA ILE A 77 13.02 16.58 -22.07
C ILE A 77 12.98 18.11 -22.04
N GLY A 78 13.38 18.74 -23.15
CA GLY A 78 13.42 20.20 -23.30
C GLY A 78 12.60 20.70 -24.48
N PHE A 79 12.15 21.94 -24.40
CA PHE A 79 11.44 22.65 -25.46
C PHE A 79 12.34 23.69 -26.12
N GLY A 80 12.55 23.58 -27.44
CA GLY A 80 13.21 24.60 -28.24
C GLY A 80 12.32 25.83 -28.46
N PRO A 81 12.91 26.97 -28.89
CA PRO A 81 12.19 28.24 -29.10
C PRO A 81 11.06 28.15 -30.13
N ASP A 82 11.10 27.17 -31.03
CA ASP A 82 10.08 26.94 -32.07
C ASP A 82 9.06 25.85 -31.68
N GLY A 83 8.94 25.50 -30.39
CA GLY A 83 8.03 24.45 -29.90
C GLY A 83 8.51 23.01 -30.17
N ARG A 84 9.73 22.83 -30.68
CA ARG A 84 10.34 21.52 -30.92
C ARG A 84 10.71 20.84 -29.59
N VAL A 85 10.34 19.59 -29.44
CA VAL A 85 10.72 18.76 -28.28
C VAL A 85 12.03 18.02 -28.58
N VAL A 86 12.99 18.07 -27.65
CA VAL A 86 14.29 17.40 -27.76
C VAL A 86 14.70 16.76 -26.43
N PHE A 87 15.58 15.76 -26.48
CA PHE A 87 16.26 15.30 -25.27
C PHE A 87 17.42 16.24 -24.91
N ILE A 88 17.54 16.56 -23.63
CA ILE A 88 18.55 17.45 -23.06
C ILE A 88 19.33 16.73 -21.96
N SER A 89 20.53 17.24 -21.65
CA SER A 89 21.29 16.76 -20.49
C SER A 89 20.68 17.32 -19.20
N ALA A 90 20.51 16.46 -18.21
CA ALA A 90 20.01 16.81 -16.89
C ALA A 90 20.99 16.32 -15.80
N PRO A 91 20.97 16.94 -14.60
CA PRO A 91 21.68 16.40 -13.43
C PRO A 91 21.23 14.98 -13.10
N ALA A 92 22.10 14.24 -12.39
CA ALA A 92 21.74 12.93 -11.88
C ALA A 92 20.46 13.03 -11.01
N PRO A 93 19.55 12.05 -11.12
CA PRO A 93 18.32 12.04 -10.33
C PRO A 93 18.60 12.01 -8.83
N ARG A 94 17.77 12.71 -8.05
CA ARG A 94 17.75 12.52 -6.59
C ARG A 94 17.17 11.14 -6.26
N ALA A 95 17.48 10.64 -5.07
CA ALA A 95 16.98 9.34 -4.62
C ALA A 95 15.44 9.28 -4.73
N GLY A 96 14.94 8.32 -5.50
CA GLY A 96 13.50 8.13 -5.73
C GLY A 96 12.92 8.81 -6.97
N GLU A 97 13.59 9.82 -7.54
CA GLU A 97 13.04 10.66 -8.63
C GLU A 97 12.91 9.91 -9.97
N SER A 98 13.77 8.92 -10.22
CA SER A 98 13.68 8.08 -11.42
C SER A 98 12.71 6.90 -11.29
N LEU A 99 12.29 6.55 -10.07
CA LEU A 99 11.52 5.32 -9.83
C LEU A 99 10.23 5.21 -10.66
N PRO A 100 9.44 6.29 -10.87
CA PRO A 100 8.21 6.20 -11.66
C PRO A 100 8.42 5.91 -13.15
N TYR A 101 9.61 6.23 -13.69
CA TYR A 101 9.94 6.06 -15.10
C TYR A 101 10.86 4.87 -15.34
N LEU A 102 11.22 4.15 -14.27
CA LEU A 102 12.11 3.01 -14.34
C LEU A 102 11.31 1.76 -14.67
N ALA A 103 11.56 1.19 -15.85
CA ALA A 103 10.91 -0.04 -16.27
C ALA A 103 11.16 -1.19 -15.26
N PRO A 104 10.17 -2.07 -15.01
CA PRO A 104 10.29 -3.15 -14.02
C PRO A 104 11.56 -4.00 -14.18
N GLU A 105 11.93 -4.35 -15.41
CA GLU A 105 13.13 -5.13 -15.70
C GLU A 105 14.44 -4.41 -15.31
N ARG A 106 14.43 -3.07 -15.23
CA ARG A 106 15.59 -2.28 -14.78
C ARG A 106 15.69 -2.21 -13.26
N ILE A 107 14.57 -2.31 -12.53
CA ILE A 107 14.56 -2.44 -11.06
C ILE A 107 15.18 -3.79 -10.68
N GLU A 108 14.92 -4.83 -11.46
CA GLU A 108 15.49 -6.18 -11.34
C GLU A 108 16.95 -6.31 -11.83
N ARG A 109 17.63 -5.18 -12.07
CA ARG A 109 19.06 -5.06 -12.48
C ARG A 109 19.40 -5.57 -13.89
N GLN A 110 18.45 -5.58 -14.84
CA GLN A 110 18.77 -5.85 -16.25
C GLN A 110 19.30 -4.58 -16.97
N ARG A 111 20.09 -4.77 -18.04
CA ARG A 111 20.58 -3.64 -18.87
C ARG A 111 19.40 -2.98 -19.60
N PRO A 112 19.35 -1.63 -19.71
CA PRO A 112 18.27 -0.95 -20.42
C PRO A 112 18.23 -1.38 -21.89
N GLY A 113 17.06 -1.80 -22.35
CA GLY A 113 16.77 -2.09 -23.76
C GLY A 113 15.87 -1.02 -24.37
N THR A 114 15.63 -1.11 -25.68
CA THR A 114 14.72 -0.19 -26.39
C THR A 114 13.31 -0.19 -25.78
N ALA A 115 12.82 -1.35 -25.32
CA ALA A 115 11.56 -1.49 -24.62
C ALA A 115 11.52 -0.75 -23.26
N SER A 116 12.67 -0.53 -22.62
CA SER A 116 12.74 0.25 -21.38
C SER A 116 12.57 1.75 -21.65
N ASP A 117 13.01 2.26 -22.81
CA ASP A 117 12.73 3.64 -23.23
C ASP A 117 11.23 3.84 -23.51
N ILE A 118 10.55 2.82 -24.07
CA ILE A 118 9.10 2.86 -24.32
C ILE A 118 8.31 2.93 -23.01
N TYR A 119 8.69 2.14 -22.02
CA TYR A 119 8.07 2.23 -20.69
C TYR A 119 8.22 3.62 -20.10
N ALA A 120 9.45 4.15 -20.12
CA ALA A 120 9.75 5.47 -19.59
C ALA A 120 8.99 6.59 -20.35
N LEU A 121 8.86 6.48 -21.67
CA LEU A 121 8.03 7.38 -22.48
C LEU A 121 6.53 7.25 -22.12
N GLY A 122 6.05 6.03 -21.83
CA GLY A 122 4.69 5.77 -21.38
C GLY A 122 4.40 6.40 -20.02
N ALA A 123 5.38 6.40 -19.11
CA ALA A 123 5.27 7.04 -17.81
C ALA A 123 5.23 8.57 -17.93
N VAL A 124 6.01 9.14 -18.84
CA VAL A 124 5.92 10.57 -19.20
C VAL A 124 4.55 10.89 -19.80
N PHE A 125 4.03 10.05 -20.70
CA PHE A 125 2.71 10.27 -21.30
C PHE A 125 1.59 10.20 -20.26
N PHE A 126 1.65 9.23 -19.35
CA PHE A 126 0.74 9.14 -18.21
C PHE A 126 0.77 10.42 -17.37
N GLU A 127 1.97 10.89 -17.02
CA GLU A 127 2.11 12.10 -16.19
C GLU A 127 1.56 13.35 -16.88
N LEU A 128 1.78 13.50 -18.19
CA LEU A 128 1.23 14.61 -18.96
C LEU A 128 -0.30 14.63 -18.93
N LEU A 129 -0.93 13.46 -18.99
CA LEU A 129 -2.39 13.31 -19.03
C LEU A 129 -3.04 13.40 -17.64
N VAL A 130 -2.38 12.86 -16.62
CA VAL A 130 -2.95 12.69 -15.26
C VAL A 130 -2.48 13.80 -14.30
N GLY A 131 -1.36 14.49 -14.62
CA GLY A 131 -0.75 15.53 -13.79
C GLY A 131 0.10 15.01 -12.63
N ARG A 132 0.30 13.69 -12.55
CA ARG A 132 1.20 13.01 -11.60
C ARG A 132 1.79 11.76 -12.27
N PRO A 133 3.03 11.37 -11.93
CA PRO A 133 3.64 10.18 -12.51
C PRO A 133 2.95 8.89 -12.01
N PRO A 134 3.10 7.75 -12.72
CA PRO A 134 2.55 6.48 -12.30
C PRO A 134 3.22 5.97 -11.01
N TYR A 135 2.48 5.22 -10.17
CA TYR A 135 3.04 4.63 -8.96
C TYR A 135 4.03 3.51 -9.31
N ALA A 136 5.28 3.63 -8.85
CA ALA A 136 6.32 2.63 -9.09
C ALA A 136 5.96 1.27 -8.47
N GLY A 137 6.08 0.19 -9.25
CA GLY A 137 5.93 -1.20 -8.76
C GLY A 137 4.49 -1.72 -8.64
N ARG A 138 3.50 -1.07 -9.26
CA ARG A 138 2.13 -1.61 -9.43
C ARG A 138 1.77 -1.69 -10.91
N SER A 139 0.83 -2.58 -11.25
CA SER A 139 0.23 -2.64 -12.59
C SER A 139 -0.35 -1.26 -12.95
N PRO A 140 -0.17 -0.76 -14.18
CA PRO A 140 -0.57 0.61 -14.54
C PRO A 140 -2.08 0.81 -14.36
N GLU A 141 -2.49 1.83 -13.60
CA GLU A 141 -3.88 2.29 -13.56
C GLU A 141 -4.30 2.71 -14.98
N ARG A 142 -5.50 2.27 -15.44
CA ARG A 142 -6.01 2.73 -16.75
C ARG A 142 -6.30 4.22 -16.70
N ILE A 143 -5.70 4.99 -17.59
CA ILE A 143 -5.86 6.46 -17.65
C ILE A 143 -7.33 6.84 -17.85
N GLY A 144 -8.09 6.06 -18.62
CA GLY A 144 -9.52 6.27 -18.83
C GLY A 144 -10.39 6.21 -17.56
N SER A 145 -9.85 5.71 -16.44
CA SER A 145 -10.49 5.78 -15.12
C SER A 145 -10.15 7.02 -14.30
N LEU A 146 -9.14 7.78 -14.72
CA LEU A 146 -8.60 8.96 -14.01
C LEU A 146 -8.90 10.28 -14.74
N VAL A 147 -8.86 10.26 -16.08
CA VAL A 147 -9.11 11.42 -16.94
C VAL A 147 -9.81 10.99 -18.24
N THR A 148 -10.63 11.88 -18.80
CA THR A 148 -11.30 11.62 -20.09
C THR A 148 -10.31 11.79 -21.24
N VAL A 149 -9.93 10.69 -21.87
CA VAL A 149 -9.09 10.65 -23.07
C VAL A 149 -9.70 9.73 -24.13
N PRO A 150 -9.43 9.94 -25.42
CA PRO A 150 -9.77 8.97 -26.47
C PRO A 150 -9.31 7.56 -26.11
N GLY A 151 -10.16 6.55 -26.32
CA GLY A 151 -9.85 5.16 -25.94
C GLY A 151 -8.58 4.59 -26.58
N GLN A 152 -8.18 5.12 -27.74
CA GLN A 152 -6.92 4.79 -28.41
C GLN A 152 -5.69 5.26 -27.61
N ILE A 153 -5.76 6.43 -26.96
CA ILE A 153 -4.70 6.95 -26.09
C ILE A 153 -4.61 6.12 -24.80
N ASP A 154 -5.75 5.80 -24.18
CA ASP A 154 -5.78 4.95 -22.98
C ASP A 154 -5.19 3.55 -23.24
N GLY A 155 -5.55 2.93 -24.36
CA GLY A 155 -4.99 1.65 -24.78
C GLY A 155 -3.49 1.72 -25.10
N LEU A 156 -3.05 2.80 -25.76
CA LEU A 156 -1.65 3.00 -26.10
C LEU A 156 -0.78 3.16 -24.85
N VAL A 157 -1.15 4.02 -23.91
CA VAL A 157 -0.37 4.22 -22.67
C VAL A 157 -0.35 2.96 -21.82
N THR A 158 -1.46 2.22 -21.75
CA THR A 158 -1.52 0.91 -21.07
C THR A 158 -0.53 -0.07 -21.69
N ALA A 159 -0.44 -0.13 -23.03
CA ALA A 159 0.49 -1.01 -23.72
C ALA A 159 1.96 -0.60 -23.51
N MET A 160 2.26 0.71 -23.51
CA MET A 160 3.62 1.22 -23.25
C MET A 160 4.10 0.91 -21.84
N LEU A 161 3.19 0.92 -20.85
CA LEU A 161 3.49 0.64 -19.44
C LEU A 161 3.39 -0.85 -19.06
N ALA A 162 3.29 -1.77 -20.03
CA ALA A 162 3.21 -3.19 -19.73
C ALA A 162 4.44 -3.72 -18.97
N ASP A 163 4.23 -4.58 -17.98
CA ASP A 163 5.31 -5.14 -17.15
C ASP A 163 6.31 -5.94 -17.99
N GLU A 164 5.83 -6.80 -18.89
CA GLU A 164 6.68 -7.56 -19.80
C GLU A 164 7.17 -6.70 -20.99
N PRO A 165 8.49 -6.58 -21.23
CA PRO A 165 9.04 -5.77 -22.31
C PRO A 165 8.51 -6.12 -23.71
N VAL A 166 8.22 -7.40 -23.95
CA VAL A 166 7.74 -7.92 -25.24
C VAL A 166 6.30 -7.52 -25.58
N LYS A 167 5.52 -7.08 -24.57
CA LYS A 167 4.14 -6.62 -24.75
C LYS A 167 4.06 -5.13 -25.10
N ARG A 168 5.18 -4.41 -25.02
CA ARG A 168 5.24 -2.98 -25.31
C ARG A 168 5.35 -2.75 -26.82
N PRO A 169 4.67 -1.72 -27.35
CA PRO A 169 4.83 -1.34 -28.75
C PRO A 169 6.25 -0.84 -29.02
N LYS A 170 6.67 -0.86 -30.28
CA LYS A 170 7.90 -0.18 -30.71
C LYS A 170 7.68 1.33 -30.82
N ALA A 171 8.77 2.11 -30.79
CA ALA A 171 8.70 3.57 -30.95
C ALA A 171 7.99 3.98 -32.26
N GLU A 172 8.19 3.23 -33.35
CA GLU A 172 7.53 3.46 -34.65
C GLU A 172 6.02 3.20 -34.61
N GLU A 173 5.58 2.22 -33.81
CA GLU A 173 4.15 1.90 -33.63
C GLU A 173 3.47 2.95 -32.75
N VAL A 174 4.14 3.41 -31.68
CA VAL A 174 3.67 4.55 -30.86
C VAL A 174 3.48 5.79 -31.74
N LEU A 175 4.48 6.10 -32.57
CA LEU A 175 4.42 7.24 -33.49
C LEU A 175 3.27 7.09 -34.49
N ALA A 176 3.11 5.91 -35.12
CA ALA A 176 2.04 5.67 -36.07
C ALA A 176 0.64 5.81 -35.44
N VAL A 177 0.45 5.34 -34.20
CA VAL A 177 -0.82 5.49 -33.48
C VAL A 177 -1.14 6.96 -33.19
N LEU A 178 -0.14 7.77 -32.83
CA LEU A 178 -0.31 9.20 -32.54
C LEU A 178 -0.46 10.06 -33.80
N GLU A 179 0.30 9.76 -34.86
CA GLU A 179 0.20 10.46 -36.16
C GLU A 179 -1.03 10.07 -36.98
N SER A 180 -1.62 8.90 -36.71
CA SER A 180 -2.84 8.46 -37.39
C SER A 180 -4.04 9.39 -37.17
N GLY A 181 -3.90 10.40 -36.28
CA GLY A 181 -4.69 11.63 -36.30
C GLY A 181 -6.16 11.35 -36.51
N VAL A 182 -6.81 10.69 -35.55
CA VAL A 182 -8.26 10.56 -35.62
C VAL A 182 -8.83 11.94 -35.31
N ASP A 183 -9.11 12.69 -36.37
CA ASP A 183 -10.12 13.73 -36.38
C ASP A 183 -11.26 13.30 -35.44
N ALA A 184 -11.44 14.02 -34.33
CA ALA A 184 -12.80 14.18 -33.84
C ALA A 184 -13.56 14.74 -35.06
N PRO A 185 -14.49 13.99 -35.66
CA PRO A 185 -15.05 14.40 -36.94
C PRO A 185 -15.60 15.82 -36.76
N PRO A 186 -15.28 16.78 -37.65
CA PRO A 186 -15.90 18.09 -37.57
C PRO A 186 -17.41 17.85 -37.51
N LYS A 187 -18.09 18.49 -36.55
CA LYS A 187 -19.54 18.56 -36.53
C LYS A 187 -19.99 19.18 -37.85
N ARG A 188 -20.16 18.36 -38.88
CA ARG A 188 -20.99 18.69 -40.03
C ARG A 188 -22.40 18.76 -39.48
N ILE A 189 -22.87 19.98 -39.25
CA ILE A 189 -24.29 20.26 -39.35
C ILE A 189 -24.65 19.98 -40.81
N VAL A 190 -24.93 18.71 -41.11
CA VAL A 190 -25.62 18.32 -42.32
C VAL A 190 -27.03 18.84 -42.12
N ALA A 191 -27.38 19.93 -42.78
CA ALA A 191 -28.78 20.25 -43.01
C ALA A 191 -29.45 18.97 -43.54
N PRO A 192 -30.56 18.50 -42.95
CA PRO A 192 -31.13 17.21 -43.31
C PRO A 192 -31.60 17.29 -44.76
N SER A 193 -30.77 16.82 -45.69
CA SER A 193 -31.23 16.49 -47.03
C SER A 193 -32.17 15.31 -46.85
N ALA A 194 -33.44 15.52 -47.17
CA ALA A 194 -34.50 14.53 -47.12
C ALA A 194 -34.12 13.30 -47.99
N ARG A 195 -33.37 12.37 -47.42
CA ARG A 195 -33.35 10.98 -47.84
C ARG A 195 -34.45 10.30 -47.08
N THR A 196 -35.56 10.08 -47.77
CA THR A 196 -36.63 9.18 -47.35
C THR A 196 -36.01 7.86 -46.89
N TRP A 197 -36.08 7.61 -45.58
CA TRP A 197 -35.73 6.34 -44.96
C TRP A 197 -36.72 5.29 -45.49
N ARG A 198 -36.33 4.56 -46.54
CA ARG A 198 -36.96 3.27 -46.81
C ARG A 198 -36.49 2.33 -45.71
N SER A 199 -37.43 1.88 -44.89
CA SER A 199 -37.28 0.90 -43.82
C SER A 199 -36.52 -0.34 -44.30
N GLY A 200 -35.21 -0.38 -44.03
CA GLY A 200 -34.37 -1.54 -44.28
C GLY A 200 -34.72 -2.66 -43.31
N ARG A 201 -35.36 -3.71 -43.82
CA ARG A 201 -35.59 -4.97 -43.10
C ARG A 201 -34.24 -5.67 -42.89
N PHE A 202 -33.88 -6.00 -41.65
CA PHE A 202 -32.79 -6.94 -41.36
C PHE A 202 -33.16 -8.33 -41.91
N SER A 203 -32.21 -9.02 -42.54
CA SER A 203 -32.43 -10.39 -43.01
C SER A 203 -32.48 -11.38 -41.82
N PRO A 204 -33.25 -12.48 -41.90
CA PRO A 204 -33.34 -13.49 -40.85
C PRO A 204 -32.00 -14.02 -40.29
N PRO A 205 -30.93 -14.25 -41.09
CA PRO A 205 -29.65 -14.72 -40.54
C PRO A 205 -28.93 -13.65 -39.71
N VAL A 206 -29.06 -12.37 -40.05
CA VAL A 206 -28.48 -11.26 -39.26
C VAL A 206 -29.14 -11.15 -37.90
N LEU A 207 -30.47 -11.31 -37.85
CA LEU A 207 -31.21 -11.38 -36.59
C LEU A 207 -30.82 -12.60 -35.75
N GLY A 208 -30.60 -13.77 -36.39
CA GLY A 208 -30.10 -14.97 -35.71
C GLY A 208 -28.71 -14.77 -35.09
N ALA A 209 -27.76 -14.19 -35.84
CA ALA A 209 -26.42 -13.92 -35.35
C ALA A 209 -26.39 -12.92 -34.18
N LEU A 210 -27.19 -11.86 -34.25
CA LEU A 210 -27.35 -10.91 -33.14
C LEU A 210 -27.94 -11.58 -31.89
N MET A 211 -28.87 -12.51 -32.05
CA MET A 211 -29.45 -13.26 -30.94
C MET A 211 -28.41 -14.15 -30.27
N VAL A 212 -27.58 -14.86 -31.05
CA VAL A 212 -26.47 -15.68 -30.52
C VAL A 212 -25.48 -14.81 -29.76
N LEU A 213 -25.04 -13.68 -30.31
CA LEU A 213 -24.13 -12.75 -29.64
C LEU A 213 -24.69 -12.23 -28.31
N LEU A 214 -25.98 -11.88 -28.27
CA LEU A 214 -26.64 -11.43 -27.04
C LEU A 214 -26.77 -12.56 -26.01
N LEU A 215 -27.06 -13.81 -26.44
CA LEU A 215 -27.09 -14.97 -25.55
C LEU A 215 -25.71 -15.29 -24.98
N THR A 216 -24.66 -15.24 -25.81
CA THR A 216 -23.27 -15.39 -25.35
C THR A 216 -22.90 -14.27 -24.37
N GLY A 217 -23.27 -13.03 -24.68
CA GLY A 217 -23.10 -11.89 -23.76
C GLY A 217 -23.84 -12.08 -22.44
N LEU A 218 -25.03 -12.69 -22.45
CA LEU A 218 -25.79 -13.01 -21.24
C LEU A 218 -25.09 -14.08 -20.38
N VAL A 219 -24.51 -15.10 -21.00
CA VAL A 219 -23.74 -16.16 -20.30
C VAL A 219 -22.50 -15.56 -19.65
N PHE A 220 -21.70 -14.80 -20.40
CA PHE A 220 -20.52 -14.12 -19.86
C PHE A 220 -20.90 -13.07 -18.80
N GLY A 221 -22.00 -12.34 -19.01
CA GLY A 221 -22.52 -11.37 -18.07
C GLY A 221 -22.98 -12.00 -16.75
N SER A 222 -23.68 -13.12 -16.83
CA SER A 222 -24.12 -13.89 -15.67
C SER A 222 -22.93 -14.49 -14.91
N TRP A 223 -21.94 -15.04 -15.63
CA TRP A 223 -20.71 -15.54 -15.01
C TRP A 223 -19.91 -14.42 -14.32
N GLY A 224 -19.78 -13.26 -14.97
CA GLY A 224 -19.15 -12.07 -14.39
C GLY A 224 -19.90 -11.56 -13.16
N ALA A 225 -21.23 -11.55 -13.18
CA ALA A 225 -22.07 -11.19 -12.03
C ALA A 225 -21.88 -12.16 -10.85
N LEU A 226 -21.81 -13.47 -11.11
CA LEU A 226 -21.57 -14.48 -10.07
C LEU A 226 -20.22 -14.25 -9.37
N ARG A 227 -19.14 -14.09 -10.16
CA ARG A 227 -17.81 -13.81 -9.60
C ARG A 227 -17.72 -12.49 -8.85
N ALA A 228 -18.33 -11.42 -9.39
CA ALA A 228 -18.39 -10.14 -8.70
C ALA A 228 -19.24 -10.22 -7.42
N GLY A 229 -20.28 -11.05 -7.40
CA GLY A 229 -21.11 -11.33 -6.24
C GLY A 229 -20.36 -12.07 -5.13
N GLU A 230 -19.57 -13.09 -5.47
CA GLU A 230 -18.71 -13.80 -4.50
C GLU A 230 -17.65 -12.88 -3.88
N ALA A 231 -17.04 -12.01 -4.69
CA ALA A 231 -16.07 -11.04 -4.21
C ALA A 231 -16.76 -10.01 -3.28
N ALA A 232 -17.92 -9.48 -3.68
CA ALA A 232 -18.68 -8.52 -2.88
C ALA A 232 -19.17 -9.12 -1.56
N SER A 233 -19.62 -10.39 -1.55
CA SER A 233 -20.07 -11.06 -0.33
C SER A 233 -18.93 -11.40 0.62
N THR A 234 -17.74 -11.73 0.10
CA THR A 234 -16.56 -11.97 0.93
C THR A 234 -16.09 -10.67 1.58
N MET A 235 -16.02 -9.58 0.82
CA MET A 235 -15.64 -8.26 1.36
C MET A 235 -16.70 -7.73 2.33
N GLY A 236 -17.99 -7.91 2.05
CA GLY A 236 -19.06 -7.49 2.96
C GLY A 236 -19.12 -8.23 4.28
N ARG A 237 -18.59 -9.46 4.35
CA ARG A 237 -18.39 -10.15 5.64
C ARG A 237 -17.12 -9.68 6.37
N ALA A 238 -16.11 -9.27 5.63
CA ALA A 238 -14.83 -8.83 6.17
C ALA A 238 -14.88 -7.40 6.70
N GLU A 239 -15.64 -6.52 6.06
CA GLU A 239 -15.67 -5.08 6.34
C GLU A 239 -16.06 -4.73 7.78
N PRO A 240 -17.18 -5.22 8.36
CA PRO A 240 -17.52 -4.88 9.75
C PRO A 240 -16.49 -5.39 10.76
N LEU A 241 -15.86 -6.53 10.45
CA LEU A 241 -14.76 -7.08 11.25
C LEU A 241 -13.53 -6.18 11.17
N ALA A 242 -13.13 -5.79 9.96
CA ALA A 242 -11.96 -4.98 9.71
C ALA A 242 -12.10 -3.58 10.33
N GLU A 243 -13.30 -2.99 10.28
CA GLU A 243 -13.62 -1.68 10.84
C GLU A 243 -13.32 -1.60 12.35
N ILE A 244 -13.62 -2.67 13.11
CA ILE A 244 -13.37 -2.70 14.56
C ILE A 244 -11.96 -3.13 14.94
N LEU A 245 -11.14 -3.65 14.01
CA LEU A 245 -9.80 -4.11 14.36
C LEU A 245 -8.93 -3.00 14.97
N PRO A 246 -8.82 -1.79 14.39
CA PRO A 246 -7.97 -0.73 14.94
C PRO A 246 -8.27 -0.43 16.42
N THR A 247 -9.56 -0.30 16.77
CA THR A 247 -9.99 -0.03 18.14
C THR A 247 -9.83 -1.25 19.04
N SER A 248 -10.05 -2.46 18.51
CA SER A 248 -9.81 -3.73 19.21
C SER A 248 -8.34 -3.90 19.60
N PHE A 249 -7.42 -3.69 18.65
CA PHE A 249 -5.97 -3.75 18.87
C PHE A 249 -5.55 -2.68 19.89
N ALA A 250 -5.96 -1.43 19.70
CA ALA A 250 -5.64 -0.34 20.63
C ALA A 250 -6.08 -0.66 22.07
N LEU A 251 -7.32 -1.17 22.23
CA LEU A 251 -7.84 -1.57 23.52
C LEU A 251 -7.07 -2.77 24.09
N ALA A 252 -6.80 -3.80 23.30
CA ALA A 252 -6.06 -4.99 23.73
C ALA A 252 -4.67 -4.66 24.26
N PHE A 253 -3.94 -3.77 23.58
CA PHE A 253 -2.65 -3.28 24.06
C PHE A 253 -2.77 -2.50 25.38
N ASN A 254 -3.77 -1.63 25.53
CA ASN A 254 -4.00 -0.89 26.77
C ASN A 254 -4.33 -1.84 27.94
N LEU A 255 -5.20 -2.83 27.71
CA LEU A 255 -5.54 -3.86 28.69
C LEU A 255 -4.33 -4.74 29.06
N SER A 256 -3.45 -5.02 28.10
CA SER A 256 -2.21 -5.77 28.32
C SER A 256 -1.27 -5.03 29.28
N VAL A 257 -1.19 -3.71 29.20
CA VAL A 257 -0.42 -2.88 30.16
C VAL A 257 -0.96 -3.04 31.58
N GLU A 258 -2.30 -3.04 31.75
CA GLU A 258 -2.91 -3.21 33.07
C GLU A 258 -2.70 -4.61 33.63
N ARG A 259 -2.87 -5.63 32.80
CA ARG A 259 -2.55 -7.04 33.11
C ARG A 259 -1.12 -7.17 33.61
N ASP A 260 -0.16 -6.55 32.92
CA ASP A 260 1.26 -6.71 33.23
C ASP A 260 1.68 -5.89 34.46
N ALA A 261 1.00 -4.77 34.74
CA ALA A 261 1.15 -4.06 36.01
C ALA A 261 0.73 -4.95 37.19
N LEU A 262 -0.35 -5.73 37.07
CA LEU A 262 -0.73 -6.71 38.09
C LEU A 262 0.34 -7.79 38.27
N ARG A 263 0.85 -8.36 37.17
CA ARG A 263 1.90 -9.41 37.17
C ARG A 263 3.20 -8.97 37.85
N SER A 264 3.56 -7.69 37.71
CA SER A 264 4.82 -7.11 38.21
C SER A 264 4.70 -6.39 39.55
N SER A 265 3.53 -6.47 40.20
CA SER A 265 3.18 -5.68 41.40
C SER A 265 3.26 -4.16 41.20
N GLY A 266 3.24 -3.70 39.94
CA GLY A 266 3.19 -2.29 39.55
C GLY A 266 1.85 -1.63 39.88
N ARG A 267 1.74 -0.34 39.54
CA ARG A 267 0.50 0.44 39.67
C ARG A 267 0.20 1.12 38.34
N VAL A 268 -1.07 1.10 37.95
CA VAL A 268 -1.58 1.85 36.81
C VAL A 268 -2.13 3.19 37.32
N SER A 269 -1.89 4.28 36.61
CA SER A 269 -2.39 5.59 37.03
C SER A 269 -3.92 5.67 36.91
N ALA A 270 -4.56 6.45 37.77
CA ALA A 270 -6.00 6.67 37.72
C ALA A 270 -6.44 7.26 36.37
N GLU A 271 -5.62 8.13 35.78
CA GLU A 271 -5.87 8.71 34.45
C GLU A 271 -5.83 7.66 33.35
N PHE A 272 -4.85 6.75 33.38
CA PHE A 272 -4.79 5.65 32.41
C PHE A 272 -6.01 4.74 32.52
N LEU A 273 -6.42 4.37 33.75
CA LEU A 273 -7.62 3.56 33.95
C LEU A 273 -8.90 4.25 33.45
N LYS A 274 -8.97 5.58 33.54
CA LYS A 274 -10.08 6.36 32.99
C LYS A 274 -10.09 6.27 31.46
N VAL A 275 -8.94 6.46 30.82
CA VAL A 275 -8.77 6.32 29.36
C VAL A 275 -9.18 4.92 28.89
N THR A 276 -8.71 3.86 29.57
CA THR A 276 -9.07 2.50 29.18
C THR A 276 -10.56 2.22 29.40
N ASN A 277 -11.18 2.73 30.46
CA ASN A 277 -12.62 2.57 30.68
C ASN A 277 -13.45 3.25 29.58
N GLU A 278 -13.06 4.45 29.14
CA GLU A 278 -13.71 5.11 28.01
C GLU A 278 -13.45 4.36 26.69
N SER A 279 -12.28 3.75 26.52
CA SER A 279 -11.96 2.90 25.37
C SER A 279 -12.84 1.65 25.32
N ILE A 280 -13.11 1.01 26.46
CA ILE A 280 -14.05 -0.13 26.55
C ILE A 280 -15.45 0.31 26.11
N LYS A 281 -15.98 1.42 26.65
CA LYS A 281 -17.30 1.94 26.28
C LYS A 281 -17.39 2.35 24.81
N ALA A 282 -16.31 2.89 24.25
CA ALA A 282 -16.24 3.24 22.84
C ALA A 282 -16.31 1.99 21.97
N TRP A 283 -15.47 0.99 22.27
CA TRP A 283 -15.45 -0.29 21.56
C TRP A 283 -16.79 -1.03 21.65
N THR A 284 -17.44 -1.08 22.83
CA THR A 284 -18.76 -1.70 22.98
C THR A 284 -19.82 -1.02 22.09
N ARG A 285 -19.84 0.32 22.03
CA ARG A 285 -20.76 1.06 21.16
C ARG A 285 -20.50 0.81 19.68
N GLU A 286 -19.24 0.70 19.30
CA GLU A 286 -18.82 0.42 17.93
C GLU A 286 -19.31 -0.97 17.50
N VAL A 287 -19.10 -1.97 18.36
CA VAL A 287 -19.57 -3.34 18.13
C VAL A 287 -21.10 -3.44 18.10
N ASP A 288 -21.81 -2.74 18.98
CA ASP A 288 -23.28 -2.69 18.97
C ASP A 288 -23.83 -2.02 17.70
N GLY A 289 -23.05 -1.15 17.08
CA GLY A 289 -23.38 -0.46 15.84
C GLY A 289 -23.18 -1.30 14.57
N ILE A 290 -22.40 -2.38 14.65
CA ILE A 290 -22.32 -3.35 13.56
C ILE A 290 -23.69 -4.01 13.43
N GLU A 291 -24.29 -3.98 12.23
CA GLU A 291 -25.44 -4.83 11.88
C GLU A 291 -25.00 -6.31 11.89
N ALA A 292 -24.75 -6.85 13.09
CA ALA A 292 -24.35 -8.23 13.34
C ALA A 292 -25.48 -9.23 13.05
N SER A 293 -26.55 -8.78 12.37
CA SER A 293 -27.71 -9.59 11.98
C SER A 293 -27.36 -10.69 10.99
N ASP A 294 -26.30 -10.50 10.19
CA ASP A 294 -26.03 -11.35 9.03
C ASP A 294 -24.91 -12.38 9.25
N ASP A 295 -24.15 -12.29 10.36
CA ASP A 295 -23.18 -13.32 10.78
C ASP A 295 -23.36 -13.72 12.27
N PRO A 296 -24.08 -14.83 12.54
CA PRO A 296 -24.28 -15.34 13.90
C PRO A 296 -22.99 -15.75 14.63
N GLY A 297 -21.92 -16.09 13.89
CA GLY A 297 -20.63 -16.47 14.44
C GLY A 297 -19.87 -15.26 14.96
N LEU A 298 -19.81 -14.19 14.16
CA LEU A 298 -19.25 -12.91 14.54
C LEU A 298 -19.95 -12.36 15.79
N ARG A 299 -21.28 -12.32 15.77
CA ARG A 299 -22.09 -11.85 16.90
C ARG A 299 -21.77 -12.58 18.21
N ARG A 300 -21.71 -13.91 18.19
CA ARG A 300 -21.36 -14.70 19.40
C ARG A 300 -19.97 -14.40 19.93
N ARG A 301 -19.01 -14.02 19.06
CA ARG A 301 -17.65 -13.69 19.49
C ARG A 301 -17.57 -12.31 20.08
N THR A 302 -18.12 -11.32 19.41
CA THR A 302 -18.17 -9.95 19.92
C THR A 302 -18.95 -9.87 21.23
N GLU A 303 -20.08 -10.60 21.36
CA GLU A 303 -20.81 -10.77 22.62
C GLU A 303 -19.95 -11.42 23.72
N ARG A 304 -19.17 -12.47 23.40
CA ARG A 304 -18.25 -13.10 24.37
C ARG A 304 -17.14 -12.15 24.83
N THR A 305 -16.55 -11.39 23.90
CA THR A 305 -15.51 -10.41 24.21
C THR A 305 -16.09 -9.25 25.02
N ALA A 306 -17.27 -8.74 24.67
CA ALA A 306 -17.98 -7.72 25.44
C ALA A 306 -18.27 -8.20 26.88
N ALA A 307 -18.75 -9.43 27.04
CA ALA A 307 -18.98 -10.02 28.37
C ALA A 307 -17.69 -10.19 29.19
N ALA A 308 -16.55 -10.47 28.54
CA ALA A 308 -15.24 -10.51 29.20
C ALA A 308 -14.79 -9.12 29.66
N LEU A 309 -15.02 -8.08 28.84
CA LEU A 309 -14.72 -6.69 29.18
C LEU A 309 -15.63 -6.14 30.30
N GLU A 310 -16.90 -6.54 30.31
CA GLU A 310 -17.84 -6.18 31.37
C GLU A 310 -17.38 -6.74 32.72
N ARG A 311 -17.03 -8.03 32.78
CA ARG A 311 -16.46 -8.65 33.99
C ARG A 311 -15.21 -7.92 34.48
N LEU A 312 -14.33 -7.49 33.57
CA LEU A 312 -13.15 -6.70 33.94
C LEU A 312 -13.52 -5.38 34.63
N SER A 313 -14.58 -4.72 34.16
CA SER A 313 -15.01 -3.44 34.70
C SER A 313 -15.46 -3.55 36.17
N ASP A 314 -16.11 -4.66 36.53
CA ASP A 314 -16.52 -4.97 37.90
C ASP A 314 -15.32 -5.18 38.84
N PHE A 315 -14.28 -5.87 38.38
CA PHE A 315 -13.10 -6.18 39.20
C PHE A 315 -12.10 -5.02 39.34
N ARG A 316 -12.03 -4.11 38.36
CA ARG A 316 -11.11 -2.95 38.39
C ARG A 316 -11.31 -2.02 39.58
N VAL A 317 -12.50 -2.03 40.19
CA VAL A 317 -12.77 -1.29 41.42
C VAL A 317 -12.02 -1.89 42.61
N ALA A 318 -11.92 -3.22 42.71
CA ALA A 318 -11.20 -3.92 43.78
C ALA A 318 -9.68 -3.81 43.63
N ALA A 319 -9.15 -3.95 42.40
CA ALA A 319 -7.72 -3.78 42.12
C ALA A 319 -7.20 -2.36 42.47
N ARG A 320 -8.05 -1.32 42.32
CA ARG A 320 -7.74 0.07 42.73
C ARG A 320 -7.56 0.21 44.25
N LEU A 321 -8.23 -0.62 45.03
CA LEU A 321 -8.15 -0.62 46.50
C LEU A 321 -6.92 -1.38 47.02
N GLY A 322 -6.12 -1.97 46.12
CA GLY A 322 -4.92 -2.72 46.48
C GLY A 322 -5.19 -4.10 47.03
N ASP A 323 -6.43 -4.60 46.91
CA ASP A 323 -6.75 -6.00 47.18
C ASP A 323 -6.08 -6.87 46.11
N ARG A 324 -5.10 -7.67 46.54
CA ARG A 324 -4.34 -8.59 45.68
C ARG A 324 -4.59 -10.05 46.06
N ALA A 325 -5.58 -10.34 46.90
CA ALA A 325 -5.88 -11.70 47.34
C ALA A 325 -6.19 -12.64 46.16
N ASN A 326 -6.70 -12.10 45.06
CA ASN A 326 -7.10 -12.83 43.85
C ASN A 326 -6.31 -12.43 42.59
N ALA A 327 -5.09 -11.89 42.74
CA ALA A 327 -4.33 -11.33 41.60
C ALA A 327 -4.15 -12.30 40.41
N ASP A 328 -4.02 -13.59 40.65
CA ASP A 328 -3.90 -14.60 39.58
C ASP A 328 -5.22 -14.78 38.79
N ALA A 329 -6.37 -14.74 39.48
CA ALA A 329 -7.68 -14.79 38.84
C ALA A 329 -7.97 -13.50 38.06
N ASP A 330 -7.51 -12.36 38.57
CA ASP A 330 -7.61 -11.07 37.88
C ASP A 330 -6.79 -11.09 36.58
N VAL A 331 -5.54 -11.57 36.65
CA VAL A 331 -4.67 -11.71 35.46
C VAL A 331 -5.30 -12.63 34.42
N ALA A 332 -5.91 -13.74 34.83
CA ALA A 332 -6.60 -14.64 33.90
C ALA A 332 -7.80 -13.94 33.21
N THR A 333 -8.54 -13.12 33.95
CA THR A 333 -9.66 -12.34 33.39
C THR A 333 -9.16 -11.32 32.36
N TYR A 334 -8.05 -10.64 32.63
CA TYR A 334 -7.41 -9.74 31.67
C TYR A 334 -6.93 -10.50 30.42
N THR A 335 -6.23 -11.61 30.59
CA THR A 335 -5.75 -12.43 29.47
C THR A 335 -6.91 -12.87 28.58
N ASN A 336 -8.04 -13.31 29.15
CA ASN A 336 -9.22 -13.70 28.37
C ASN A 336 -9.80 -12.54 27.54
N ALA A 337 -9.91 -11.34 28.12
CA ALA A 337 -10.42 -10.18 27.40
C ALA A 337 -9.44 -9.68 26.32
N VAL A 338 -8.14 -9.67 26.62
CA VAL A 338 -7.08 -9.28 25.68
C VAL A 338 -7.06 -10.24 24.48
N ASN A 339 -7.08 -11.54 24.72
CA ASN A 339 -7.10 -12.54 23.65
C ASN A 339 -8.37 -12.41 22.81
N GLY A 340 -9.53 -12.25 23.45
CA GLY A 340 -10.80 -12.07 22.73
C GLY A 340 -10.84 -10.84 21.81
N LEU A 341 -10.01 -9.83 22.05
CA LEU A 341 -9.84 -8.67 21.17
C LEU A 341 -8.86 -8.93 20.03
N PHE A 342 -7.70 -9.54 20.31
CA PHE A 342 -6.71 -9.88 19.28
C PHE A 342 -7.21 -10.96 18.32
N ASP A 343 -7.95 -11.94 18.83
CA ASP A 343 -8.47 -13.08 18.06
C ASP A 343 -9.50 -12.66 16.99
N LEU A 344 -10.04 -11.43 17.05
CA LEU A 344 -10.94 -10.92 16.02
C LEU A 344 -10.29 -10.87 14.63
N ALA A 345 -8.97 -10.67 14.55
CA ALA A 345 -8.26 -10.68 13.28
C ALA A 345 -8.29 -12.07 12.59
N ALA A 346 -8.26 -13.15 13.38
CA ALA A 346 -8.34 -14.53 12.89
C ALA A 346 -9.73 -14.88 12.31
N GLU A 347 -10.73 -14.03 12.56
CA GLU A 347 -12.09 -14.22 12.08
C GLU A 347 -12.34 -13.59 10.70
N LEU A 348 -11.37 -12.84 10.18
CA LEU A 348 -11.43 -12.37 8.81
C LEU A 348 -11.49 -13.57 7.84
N PRO A 349 -12.32 -13.50 6.79
CA PRO A 349 -12.41 -14.58 5.82
C PRO A 349 -11.09 -14.74 5.06
N THR A 350 -10.85 -15.93 4.50
CA THR A 350 -9.73 -16.12 3.60
C THR A 350 -9.90 -15.26 2.35
N PHE A 351 -8.93 -14.39 2.10
CA PHE A 351 -8.92 -13.53 0.93
C PHE A 351 -8.26 -14.24 -0.27
N GLN A 352 -8.83 -14.06 -1.46
CA GLN A 352 -8.17 -14.43 -2.72
C GLN A 352 -7.09 -13.42 -3.13
N ASP A 353 -7.16 -12.20 -2.59
CA ASP A 353 -6.15 -11.17 -2.80
C ASP A 353 -4.96 -11.44 -1.87
N ASP A 354 -3.81 -11.71 -2.46
CA ASP A 354 -2.60 -12.09 -1.72
C ASP A 354 -2.15 -10.99 -0.74
N ASP A 355 -2.43 -9.72 -1.03
CA ASP A 355 -2.06 -8.61 -0.15
C ASP A 355 -2.95 -8.55 1.07
N LEU A 356 -4.27 -8.61 0.89
CA LEU A 356 -5.22 -8.69 2.02
C LEU A 356 -4.96 -9.94 2.87
N ALA A 357 -4.66 -11.08 2.23
CA ALA A 357 -4.35 -12.32 2.93
C ALA A 357 -3.07 -12.19 3.78
N ARG A 358 -2.02 -11.53 3.28
CA ARG A 358 -0.81 -11.24 4.07
C ARG A 358 -1.10 -10.30 5.23
N GLN A 359 -1.81 -9.19 4.97
CA GLN A 359 -2.15 -8.21 6.01
C GLN A 359 -2.96 -8.85 7.15
N ALA A 360 -3.95 -9.69 6.83
CA ALA A 360 -4.76 -10.39 7.83
C ALA A 360 -3.93 -11.38 8.68
N ARG A 361 -3.08 -12.21 8.04
CA ARG A 361 -2.17 -13.12 8.75
C ARG A 361 -1.19 -12.38 9.65
N ASN A 362 -0.71 -11.22 9.20
CA ASN A 362 0.18 -10.38 9.99
C ASN A 362 -0.48 -9.97 11.32
N LEU A 363 -1.74 -9.50 11.26
CA LEU A 363 -2.50 -9.11 12.44
C LEU A 363 -2.84 -10.28 13.37
N GLU A 364 -3.12 -11.47 12.83
CA GLU A 364 -3.35 -12.69 13.60
C GLU A 364 -2.16 -13.03 14.52
N SER A 365 -0.93 -12.78 14.05
CA SER A 365 0.30 -13.11 14.79
C SER A 365 0.59 -12.20 16.01
N ILE A 366 -0.16 -11.11 16.19
CA ILE A 366 0.11 -10.09 17.21
C ILE A 366 -0.34 -10.52 18.62
N GLY A 367 -1.41 -11.30 18.74
CA GLY A 367 -1.92 -11.76 20.04
C GLY A 367 -0.85 -12.45 20.89
N PRO A 368 -0.17 -13.49 20.36
CA PRO A 368 0.94 -14.17 21.03
C PRO A 368 2.07 -13.21 21.45
N VAL A 369 2.40 -12.22 20.61
CA VAL A 369 3.46 -11.22 20.90
C VAL A 369 3.16 -10.43 22.17
N SER A 370 1.92 -9.98 22.36
CA SER A 370 1.55 -9.19 23.55
C SER A 370 1.74 -9.98 24.85
N GLU A 371 1.45 -11.28 24.85
CA GLU A 371 1.68 -12.15 26.00
C GLU A 371 3.18 -12.35 26.26
N VAL A 372 3.95 -12.68 25.21
CA VAL A 372 5.42 -12.88 25.31
C VAL A 372 6.13 -11.66 25.88
N LEU A 373 5.87 -10.47 25.34
CA LEU A 373 6.46 -9.22 25.82
C LEU A 373 6.03 -8.91 27.27
N GLY A 374 4.81 -9.31 27.66
CA GLY A 374 4.34 -9.19 29.04
C GLY A 374 5.09 -10.10 30.01
N PHE A 375 5.40 -11.34 29.60
CA PHE A 375 6.22 -12.27 30.38
C PHE A 375 7.66 -11.77 30.54
N GLU A 376 8.28 -11.29 29.44
CA GLU A 376 9.61 -10.67 29.49
C GLU A 376 9.65 -9.53 30.50
N ARG A 377 8.66 -8.63 30.46
CA ARG A 377 8.53 -7.53 31.42
C ARG A 377 8.48 -8.01 32.86
N LYS A 378 7.67 -9.03 33.16
CA LYS A 378 7.54 -9.60 34.51
C LYS A 378 8.88 -10.15 35.01
N ILE A 379 9.56 -10.95 34.19
CA ILE A 379 10.80 -11.64 34.57
C ILE A 379 11.93 -10.61 34.73
N MET A 380 12.12 -9.75 33.73
CA MET A 380 13.19 -8.75 33.73
C MET A 380 13.03 -7.72 34.84
N ALA A 381 11.82 -7.21 35.08
CA ALA A 381 11.60 -6.26 36.17
C ALA A 381 11.95 -6.88 37.54
N THR A 382 11.61 -8.15 37.74
CA THR A 382 11.97 -8.86 38.97
C THR A 382 13.49 -9.08 39.06
N ALA A 383 14.11 -9.50 37.96
CA ALA A 383 15.54 -9.76 37.92
C ALA A 383 16.38 -8.50 38.17
N LEU A 384 16.08 -7.41 37.46
CA LEU A 384 16.78 -6.13 37.61
C LEU A 384 16.59 -5.51 38.98
N ARG A 385 15.41 -5.69 39.60
CA ARG A 385 15.14 -5.19 40.96
C ARG A 385 15.93 -5.95 42.02
N LYS A 386 16.07 -7.26 41.86
CA LYS A 386 16.77 -8.12 42.82
C LYS A 386 18.28 -8.22 42.56
N GLY A 387 18.73 -7.92 41.35
CA GLY A 387 20.11 -8.17 40.90
C GLY A 387 20.37 -9.64 40.56
N GLU A 388 19.35 -10.50 40.54
CA GLU A 388 19.50 -11.94 40.33
C GLU A 388 18.34 -12.52 39.53
N ILE A 389 18.59 -13.61 38.81
CA ILE A 389 17.58 -14.37 38.08
C ILE A 389 17.71 -15.85 38.41
N SER A 390 16.59 -16.52 38.70
CA SER A 390 16.59 -17.96 38.97
C SER A 390 16.78 -18.77 37.69
N GLU A 391 17.20 -20.04 37.80
CA GLU A 391 17.30 -20.95 36.64
C GLU A 391 15.96 -21.07 35.90
N LYS A 392 14.86 -21.16 36.65
CA LYS A 392 13.51 -21.11 36.08
C LYS A 392 13.27 -19.80 35.33
N GLY A 393 13.64 -18.66 35.91
CA GLY A 393 13.54 -17.36 35.26
C GLY A 393 14.33 -17.28 33.95
N ILE A 394 15.54 -17.85 33.90
CA ILE A 394 16.36 -17.94 32.68
C ILE A 394 15.65 -18.81 31.63
N SER A 395 15.13 -19.97 32.03
CA SER A 395 14.40 -20.88 31.13
C SER A 395 13.16 -20.20 30.55
N ASP A 396 12.34 -19.59 31.40
CA ASP A 396 11.12 -18.89 30.99
C ASP A 396 11.44 -17.69 30.09
N LEU A 397 12.48 -16.92 30.41
CA LEU A 397 12.94 -15.78 29.60
C LEU A 397 13.51 -16.23 28.25
N SER A 398 14.24 -17.35 28.21
CA SER A 398 14.76 -17.92 26.96
C SER A 398 13.64 -18.39 26.04
N ALA A 399 12.61 -19.02 26.61
CA ALA A 399 11.42 -19.43 25.85
C ALA A 399 10.66 -18.22 25.30
N ALA A 400 10.50 -17.17 26.12
CA ALA A 400 9.89 -15.92 25.70
C ALA A 400 10.68 -15.26 24.57
N GLN A 401 12.00 -15.08 24.71
CA GLN A 401 12.84 -14.46 23.69
C GLN A 401 12.85 -15.24 22.37
N SER A 402 12.87 -16.58 22.44
CA SER A 402 12.78 -17.42 21.25
C SER A 402 11.44 -17.23 20.55
N SER A 403 10.35 -17.21 21.31
CA SER A 403 9.01 -16.96 20.76
C SER A 403 8.91 -15.56 20.15
N TRP A 404 9.42 -14.54 20.83
CA TRP A 404 9.45 -13.17 20.34
C TRP A 404 10.21 -13.06 19.02
N THR A 405 11.41 -13.64 18.94
CA THR A 405 12.25 -13.59 17.73
C THR A 405 11.49 -14.18 16.53
N THR A 406 10.89 -15.37 16.69
CA THR A 406 10.09 -16.01 15.64
C THR A 406 8.90 -15.15 15.19
N HIS A 407 8.14 -14.59 16.12
CA HIS A 407 6.99 -13.75 15.75
C HIS A 407 7.44 -12.43 15.12
N SER A 408 8.51 -11.81 15.61
CA SER A 408 9.04 -10.56 15.08
C SER A 408 9.53 -10.70 13.64
N GLU A 409 10.15 -11.83 13.29
CA GLU A 409 10.55 -12.19 11.93
C GLU A 409 9.31 -12.36 11.04
N SER A 410 8.34 -13.19 11.47
CA SER A 410 7.10 -13.43 10.71
C SER A 410 6.29 -12.14 10.48
N ILE A 411 6.15 -11.29 11.49
CA ILE A 411 5.48 -9.98 11.38
C ILE A 411 6.24 -9.11 10.39
N TYR A 412 7.56 -9.11 10.40
CA TYR A 412 8.34 -8.30 9.47
C TYR A 412 8.18 -8.78 8.03
N GLU A 413 8.23 -10.09 7.80
CA GLU A 413 8.14 -10.70 6.47
C GLU A 413 6.77 -10.45 5.81
N ASP A 414 5.68 -10.61 6.56
CA ASP A 414 4.33 -10.40 6.06
C ASP A 414 3.92 -8.91 6.00
N ALA A 415 4.71 -8.00 6.59
CA ALA A 415 4.38 -6.58 6.66
C ALA A 415 4.54 -5.85 5.32
N ALA A 416 3.55 -5.02 5.00
CA ALA A 416 3.61 -4.10 3.87
C ALA A 416 4.80 -3.14 4.00
N PRO A 417 5.37 -2.62 2.88
CA PRO A 417 6.55 -1.75 2.94
C PRO A 417 6.45 -0.54 3.89
N PRO A 418 5.32 0.18 3.98
CA PRO A 418 5.16 1.26 4.96
C PRO A 418 5.25 0.75 6.41
N THR A 419 4.59 -0.36 6.71
CA THR A 419 4.60 -1.01 8.04
C THR A 419 6.01 -1.47 8.39
N ARG A 420 6.74 -2.13 7.48
CA ARG A 420 8.15 -2.51 7.70
C ARG A 420 9.03 -1.33 8.03
N LYS A 421 8.89 -0.21 7.31
CA LYS A 421 9.62 1.02 7.60
C LYS A 421 9.32 1.56 9.00
N ALA A 422 8.06 1.49 9.44
CA ALA A 422 7.69 1.90 10.79
C ALA A 422 8.27 0.95 11.85
N LEU A 423 8.21 -0.37 11.62
CA LEU A 423 8.83 -1.38 12.47
C LEU A 423 10.35 -1.19 12.60
N ASP A 424 11.04 -0.86 11.49
CA ASP A 424 12.45 -0.52 11.50
C ASP A 424 12.72 0.76 12.30
N SER A 425 11.86 1.77 12.19
CA SER A 425 12.00 3.02 12.93
C SER A 425 11.96 2.80 14.46
N ILE A 426 11.03 1.97 14.94
CA ILE A 426 10.83 1.74 16.38
C ILE A 426 11.85 0.77 16.97
N SER A 427 12.52 -0.02 16.12
CA SER A 427 13.49 -1.04 16.53
C SER A 427 14.94 -0.68 16.22
N GLY A 428 15.20 0.45 15.56
CA GLY A 428 16.53 0.78 15.04
C GLY A 428 16.99 -0.16 13.92
N GLY A 429 16.06 -0.61 13.07
CA GLY A 429 16.32 -1.51 11.94
C GLY A 429 16.55 -2.96 12.34
N SER A 430 16.07 -3.37 13.51
CA SER A 430 16.33 -4.70 14.07
C SER A 430 15.08 -5.50 14.36
N PHE A 431 13.91 -5.07 13.86
CA PHE A 431 12.62 -5.66 14.23
C PHE A 431 12.58 -7.16 13.92
N ALA A 432 12.98 -7.56 12.70
CA ALA A 432 13.08 -8.96 12.27
C ALA A 432 14.04 -9.83 13.10
N TYR A 433 14.86 -9.21 13.96
CA TYR A 433 15.90 -9.85 14.75
C TYR A 433 15.62 -9.70 16.25
N GLY A 434 14.35 -9.77 16.66
CA GLY A 434 13.94 -9.63 18.06
C GLY A 434 14.16 -8.22 18.62
N SER A 435 14.27 -7.21 17.75
CA SER A 435 14.40 -5.80 18.14
C SER A 435 15.61 -5.49 19.06
N TYR A 436 16.77 -6.15 18.83
CA TYR A 436 17.99 -5.94 19.64
C TYR A 436 18.53 -4.49 19.67
N GLY A 437 18.08 -3.65 18.75
CA GLY A 437 18.34 -2.22 18.70
C GLY A 437 17.62 -1.44 19.80
N VAL A 438 16.54 -1.97 20.37
CA VAL A 438 15.81 -1.41 21.51
C VAL A 438 16.56 -1.73 22.81
N THR A 439 16.70 -0.75 23.71
CA THR A 439 17.52 -0.88 24.92
C THR A 439 17.02 -2.02 25.82
N SER A 440 15.71 -2.08 26.06
CA SER A 440 15.08 -3.10 26.90
C SER A 440 15.24 -4.52 26.34
N GLN A 441 15.05 -4.70 25.03
CA GLN A 441 15.24 -5.98 24.34
C GLN A 441 16.71 -6.40 24.32
N ARG A 442 17.63 -5.46 24.12
CA ARG A 442 19.07 -5.72 24.23
C ARG A 442 19.45 -6.22 25.63
N ALA A 443 18.83 -5.68 26.68
CA ALA A 443 19.06 -6.12 28.05
C ALA A 443 18.56 -7.55 28.28
N VAL A 444 17.41 -7.95 27.70
CA VAL A 444 16.92 -9.35 27.72
C VAL A 444 17.98 -10.29 27.13
N ILE A 445 18.46 -9.98 25.93
CA ILE A 445 19.48 -10.79 25.22
C ILE A 445 20.77 -10.89 26.05
N ARG A 446 21.20 -9.80 26.70
CA ARG A 446 22.39 -9.79 27.55
C ARG A 446 22.25 -10.64 28.80
N VAL A 447 21.10 -10.58 29.48
CA VAL A 447 20.83 -11.45 30.64
C VAL A 447 20.91 -12.92 30.23
N LEU A 448 20.35 -13.29 29.08
CA LEU A 448 20.40 -14.67 28.58
C LEU A 448 21.82 -15.12 28.21
N ASN A 449 22.61 -14.25 27.58
CA ASN A 449 23.96 -14.58 27.12
C ASN A 449 24.99 -14.60 28.27
N ALA A 450 24.98 -13.59 29.12
CA ALA A 450 25.96 -13.44 30.19
C ALA A 450 25.64 -14.32 31.40
N ARG A 451 24.35 -14.65 31.60
CA ARG A 451 23.81 -15.20 32.87
C ARG A 451 24.20 -14.37 34.10
N ASP A 452 24.54 -13.11 33.89
CA ASP A 452 24.99 -12.15 34.90
C ASP A 452 24.10 -10.92 34.81
N VAL A 453 23.15 -10.83 35.75
CA VAL A 453 22.21 -9.72 35.85
C VAL A 453 22.92 -8.47 36.39
N ASP A 454 23.95 -8.62 37.24
CA ASP A 454 24.68 -7.50 37.82
C ASP A 454 25.44 -6.71 36.77
N ASP A 455 26.01 -7.37 35.76
CA ASP A 455 26.64 -6.69 34.62
C ASP A 455 25.64 -5.84 33.83
N VAL A 456 24.45 -6.39 33.57
CA VAL A 456 23.37 -5.66 32.89
C VAL A 456 22.88 -4.49 33.73
N VAL A 457 22.73 -4.67 35.05
CA VAL A 457 22.34 -3.61 35.98
C VAL A 457 23.37 -2.47 35.97
N ARG A 458 24.67 -2.79 36.00
CA ARG A 458 25.75 -1.78 35.92
C ARG A 458 25.66 -0.98 34.63
N GLN A 459 25.47 -1.63 33.48
CA GLN A 459 25.38 -0.97 32.18
C GLN A 459 24.14 -0.06 32.04
N LEU A 460 22.99 -0.51 32.53
CA LEU A 460 21.76 0.29 32.48
C LEU A 460 21.82 1.49 33.44
N LYS A 461 22.53 1.36 34.57
CA LYS A 461 22.70 2.43 35.56
C LYS A 461 23.41 3.66 34.98
N ASP A 462 24.36 3.47 34.07
CA ASP A 462 25.05 4.56 33.40
C ASP A 462 24.10 5.41 32.53
N GLY A 463 23.06 4.78 31.98
CA GLY A 463 22.03 5.44 31.17
C GLY A 463 20.80 5.93 31.96
N SER A 464 20.61 5.49 33.20
CA SER A 464 19.36 5.71 33.94
C SER A 464 19.22 7.11 34.56
N ALA A 465 20.26 7.94 34.49
CA ALA A 465 20.28 9.31 35.02
C ALA A 465 19.75 9.44 36.47
N GLY A 466 20.03 8.44 37.31
CA GLY A 466 19.61 8.39 38.72
C GLY A 466 18.26 7.73 38.99
N VAL A 467 17.54 7.28 37.96
CA VAL A 467 16.34 6.44 38.10
C VAL A 467 16.74 5.00 38.44
N ALA A 468 15.90 4.30 39.22
CA ALA A 468 16.10 2.89 39.50
C ALA A 468 16.15 2.07 38.20
N VAL A 469 17.09 1.14 38.10
CA VAL A 469 17.37 0.41 36.84
C VAL A 469 16.17 -0.38 36.34
N ASP A 470 15.41 -1.02 37.23
CA ASP A 470 14.19 -1.74 36.87
C ASP A 470 13.11 -0.79 36.33
N GLN A 471 12.98 0.40 36.90
CA GLN A 471 12.04 1.43 36.42
C GLN A 471 12.47 2.04 35.09
N PHE A 472 13.77 2.30 34.89
CA PHE A 472 14.32 2.77 33.63
C PHE A 472 14.07 1.76 32.51
N TRP A 473 14.36 0.49 32.77
CA TRP A 473 14.10 -0.59 31.81
C TRP A 473 12.61 -0.77 31.52
N LEU A 474 11.75 -0.73 32.54
CA LEU A 474 10.30 -0.81 32.39
C LEU A 474 9.74 0.34 31.54
N ALA A 475 10.28 1.55 31.69
CA ALA A 475 9.87 2.70 30.90
C ALA A 475 10.24 2.52 29.42
N ASP A 476 11.46 2.09 29.11
CA ASP A 476 11.88 1.81 27.73
C ASP A 476 11.06 0.67 27.09
N ALA A 477 10.83 -0.42 27.84
CA ALA A 477 10.00 -1.53 27.38
C ALA A 477 8.53 -1.10 27.14
N ALA A 478 7.99 -0.23 27.99
CA ALA A 478 6.65 0.32 27.80
C ALA A 478 6.57 1.22 26.55
N THR A 479 7.57 2.08 26.32
CA THR A 479 7.67 2.89 25.11
C THR A 479 7.68 2.02 23.86
N PHE A 480 8.52 0.99 23.82
CA PHE A 480 8.58 0.07 22.69
C PHE A 480 7.22 -0.58 22.38
N VAL A 481 6.48 -1.00 23.42
CA VAL A 481 5.15 -1.60 23.24
C VAL A 481 4.11 -0.57 22.79
N GLN A 482 4.22 0.68 23.24
CA GLN A 482 3.35 1.76 22.77
C GLN A 482 3.62 2.11 21.30
N ASP A 483 4.89 2.14 20.91
CA ASP A 483 5.28 2.38 19.52
C ASP A 483 4.84 1.23 18.62
N LEU A 484 5.03 -0.02 19.07
CA LEU A 484 4.52 -1.20 18.38
C LEU A 484 2.99 -1.17 18.25
N LYS A 485 2.26 -0.82 19.32
CA LYS A 485 0.80 -0.64 19.27
C LYS A 485 0.41 0.31 18.15
N ASN A 486 1.06 1.47 18.06
CA ASN A 486 0.72 2.46 17.03
C ASN A 486 0.93 1.89 15.61
N VAL A 487 2.04 1.19 15.38
CA VAL A 487 2.30 0.55 14.07
C VAL A 487 1.25 -0.52 13.73
N ILE A 488 0.84 -1.33 14.70
CA ILE A 488 -0.17 -2.37 14.49
C ILE A 488 -1.56 -1.76 14.27
N VAL A 489 -1.93 -0.73 15.03
CA VAL A 489 -3.21 -0.02 14.84
C VAL A 489 -3.26 0.63 13.45
N ASP A 490 -2.18 1.25 13.00
CA ASP A 490 -2.08 1.79 11.64
C ASP A 490 -2.19 0.69 10.57
N ALA A 491 -1.60 -0.49 10.82
CA ALA A 491 -1.71 -1.64 9.92
C ALA A 491 -3.15 -2.19 9.86
N ALA A 492 -3.84 -2.26 11.01
CA ALA A 492 -5.24 -2.63 11.08
C ALA A 492 -6.14 -1.62 10.35
N GLN A 493 -5.87 -0.33 10.51
CA GLN A 493 -6.63 0.72 9.81
C GLN A 493 -6.44 0.60 8.30
N LYS A 494 -5.19 0.39 7.88
CA LYS A 494 -4.88 0.18 6.47
C LYS A 494 -5.62 -1.02 5.88
N LEU A 495 -5.70 -2.12 6.61
CA LEU A 495 -6.46 -3.31 6.19
C LEU A 495 -7.95 -2.99 6.04
N ALA A 496 -8.53 -2.26 6.99
CA ALA A 496 -9.92 -1.82 6.91
C ALA A 496 -10.18 -0.95 5.67
N ASP A 497 -9.33 0.05 5.42
CA ASP A 497 -9.42 0.92 4.24
C ASP A 497 -9.28 0.13 2.93
N ASP A 498 -8.35 -0.83 2.87
CA ASP A 498 -8.13 -1.67 1.70
C ASP A 498 -9.32 -2.62 1.46
N ILE A 499 -9.96 -3.15 2.52
CA ILE A 499 -11.17 -3.98 2.44
C ILE A 499 -12.37 -3.16 1.96
N ASP A 500 -12.61 -1.98 2.51
CA ASP A 500 -13.70 -1.08 2.08
C ASP A 500 -13.55 -0.72 0.59
N ALA A 501 -12.34 -0.32 0.18
CA ALA A 501 -12.07 0.00 -1.23
C ALA A 501 -12.36 -1.21 -2.16
N LYS A 502 -12.02 -2.42 -1.72
CA LYS A 502 -12.28 -3.67 -2.47
C LYS A 502 -13.76 -4.03 -2.47
N HIS A 503 -14.47 -3.81 -1.35
CA HIS A 503 -15.92 -3.95 -1.27
C HIS A 503 -16.60 -3.04 -2.29
N SER A 504 -16.33 -1.74 -2.20
CA SER A 504 -16.90 -0.71 -3.08
C SER A 504 -16.64 -1.01 -4.56
N SER A 505 -15.42 -1.41 -4.90
CA SER A 505 -15.07 -1.85 -6.26
C SER A 505 -15.85 -3.10 -6.71
N ALA A 506 -16.00 -4.10 -5.83
CA ALA A 506 -16.75 -5.32 -6.14
C ALA A 506 -18.25 -5.04 -6.35
N GLN A 507 -18.85 -4.20 -5.52
CA GLN A 507 -20.24 -3.75 -5.69
C GLN A 507 -20.45 -3.01 -7.01
N ASN A 508 -19.55 -2.08 -7.37
CA ASN A 508 -19.64 -1.36 -8.63
C ASN A 508 -19.56 -2.31 -9.84
N ARG A 509 -18.67 -3.31 -9.80
CA ARG A 509 -18.59 -4.34 -10.85
C ARG A 509 -19.86 -5.18 -10.92
N LEU A 510 -20.40 -5.60 -9.77
CA LEU A 510 -21.64 -6.37 -9.70
C LEU A 510 -22.82 -5.59 -10.31
N ASN A 511 -22.94 -4.31 -9.98
CA ASN A 511 -23.96 -3.42 -10.55
C ASN A 511 -23.79 -3.25 -12.06
N GLY A 512 -22.55 -3.09 -12.55
CA GLY A 512 -22.24 -3.04 -13.97
C GLY A 512 -22.70 -4.31 -14.71
N TRP A 513 -22.40 -5.49 -14.16
CA TRP A 513 -22.86 -6.76 -14.74
C TRP A 513 -24.38 -6.91 -14.71
N ARG A 514 -25.05 -6.50 -13.61
CA ARG A 514 -26.52 -6.49 -13.52
C ARG A 514 -27.15 -5.63 -14.61
N VAL A 515 -26.61 -4.42 -14.86
CA VAL A 515 -27.07 -3.53 -15.93
C VAL A 515 -26.86 -4.18 -17.30
N LEU A 516 -25.70 -4.78 -17.57
CA LEU A 516 -25.43 -5.46 -18.84
C LEU A 516 -26.39 -6.63 -19.10
N ILE A 517 -26.72 -7.42 -18.08
CA ILE A 517 -27.69 -8.52 -18.18
C ILE A 517 -29.07 -7.96 -18.52
N VAL A 518 -29.55 -6.93 -17.81
CA VAL A 518 -30.86 -6.31 -18.06
C VAL A 518 -30.94 -5.73 -19.47
N VAL A 519 -29.92 -4.99 -19.91
CA VAL A 519 -29.85 -4.43 -21.27
C VAL A 519 -29.87 -5.53 -22.33
N SER A 520 -29.14 -6.63 -22.11
CA SER A 520 -29.09 -7.77 -23.03
C SER A 520 -30.44 -8.49 -23.13
N LEU A 521 -31.15 -8.65 -22.01
CA LEU A 521 -32.51 -9.22 -21.98
C LEU A 521 -33.52 -8.34 -22.73
N VAL A 522 -33.47 -7.02 -22.54
CA VAL A 522 -34.32 -6.07 -23.27
C VAL A 522 -34.03 -6.12 -24.78
N ALA A 523 -32.75 -6.16 -25.17
CA ALA A 523 -32.35 -6.29 -26.57
C ALA A 523 -32.82 -7.62 -27.19
N LEU A 524 -32.71 -8.73 -26.47
CA LEU A 524 -33.22 -10.04 -26.88
C LEU A 524 -34.73 -10.03 -27.07
N ALA A 525 -35.49 -9.43 -26.15
CA ALA A 525 -36.94 -9.30 -26.27
C ALA A 525 -37.34 -8.49 -27.51
N ALA A 526 -36.67 -7.35 -27.75
CA ALA A 526 -36.90 -6.53 -28.94
C ALA A 526 -36.59 -7.28 -30.25
N LEU A 527 -35.49 -8.05 -30.26
CA LEU A 527 -35.08 -8.88 -31.41
C LEU A 527 -36.06 -10.04 -31.64
N GLY A 528 -36.58 -10.64 -30.57
CA GLY A 528 -37.65 -11.65 -30.61
C GLY A 528 -38.94 -11.11 -31.23
N VAL A 529 -39.37 -9.91 -30.83
CA VAL A 529 -40.53 -9.24 -31.44
C VAL A 529 -40.29 -8.92 -32.92
N ALA A 530 -39.08 -8.46 -33.28
CA ALA A 530 -38.72 -8.14 -34.66
C ALA A 530 -38.71 -9.39 -35.56
N THR A 531 -38.13 -10.50 -35.09
CA THR A 531 -38.11 -11.78 -35.81
C THR A 531 -39.50 -12.38 -35.96
N TYR A 532 -40.33 -12.33 -34.91
CA TYR A 532 -41.74 -12.76 -34.97
C TYR A 532 -42.53 -11.97 -36.02
N ARG A 533 -42.40 -10.63 -36.02
CA ARG A 533 -43.04 -9.76 -37.03
C ARG A 533 -42.53 -10.04 -38.45
N ALA A 534 -41.24 -10.35 -38.62
CA ALA A 534 -40.68 -10.68 -39.92
C ALA A 534 -41.23 -12.02 -40.46
N ARG A 535 -41.32 -13.05 -39.62
CA ARG A 535 -41.87 -14.37 -40.01
C ARG A 535 -43.35 -14.34 -40.35
N ARG A 536 -44.15 -13.58 -39.61
CA ARG A 536 -45.59 -13.44 -39.91
C ARG A 536 -45.84 -12.83 -41.29
N ARG A 537 -45.04 -11.82 -41.67
CA ARG A 537 -45.13 -11.18 -42.98
C ARG A 537 -44.68 -12.05 -44.15
N SER A 538 -43.85 -13.07 -43.90
CA SER A 538 -43.42 -14.03 -44.94
C SER A 538 -44.33 -15.25 -45.06
N GLY A 539 -45.30 -15.44 -44.17
CA GLY A 539 -46.31 -16.50 -44.26
C GLY A 539 -47.68 -16.03 -44.80
N GLU A 540 -47.86 -14.73 -44.99
CA GLU A 540 -49.05 -14.11 -45.63
C GLU A 540 -48.81 -13.78 -47.12
N ALA A 541 -47.66 -14.16 -47.68
CA ALA A 541 -47.31 -14.07 -49.10
C ALA A 541 -47.04 -15.48 -49.63
#